data_AF-A0A3B9LCX4-F1
#
_entry.id   AF-A0A3B9LCX4-F1
#
_cell.length_a   1.000
_cell.length_b   1.000
_cell.length_c   1.000
_cell.angle_alpha   90.00
_cell.angle_beta   90.00
_cell.angle_gamma   90.00
#
_symmetry.space_group_name_H-M   'P 1'
#
loop_
_entity.id
_entity.type
_entity.pdbx_description
1 polymer ?
#
loop_
_entity_poly.entity_id
_entity_poly.type
_entity_poly.pdbx_seq_one_letter_code
_entity_poly.pdbx_strand_id
1 'polypeptide(L)'
;MLIASLFYAFARFYPDEVIYVLFILPVKIKWVAWVSAAFLLLGFLVNSNSYRMAVVAALSNYLIFFGPAIVYEGRHRHEVSSRRRRFEVQSRSETETLHKCAVCGATELTDRNLDFRVARDGEEYCLAHLPKAETPTRS
;
A
#
# COMPACT_ATOMS: atom_id res chain seq x y z
N MET A 1 -31.42 9.18 14.46
CA MET A 1 -30.01 9.15 14.01
C MET A 1 -29.78 8.29 12.76
N LEU A 2 -30.81 7.94 11.97
CA LEU A 2 -30.63 7.11 10.75
C LEU A 2 -29.81 7.82 9.65
N ILE A 3 -29.97 9.15 9.56
CA ILE A 3 -29.22 10.00 8.61
C ILE A 3 -27.72 9.95 8.89
N ALA A 4 -27.31 9.89 10.16
CA ALA A 4 -25.90 9.81 10.54
C ALA A 4 -25.30 8.47 10.10
N SER A 5 -25.99 7.36 10.33
CA SER A 5 -25.54 6.04 9.87
C SER A 5 -25.38 5.97 8.36
N LEU A 6 -26.32 6.53 7.59
CA LEU A 6 -26.23 6.61 6.13
C LEU A 6 -25.06 7.51 5.69
N PHE A 7 -24.90 8.67 6.33
CA PHE A 7 -23.80 9.58 6.05
C PHE A 7 -22.43 8.94 6.30
N TYR A 8 -22.24 8.24 7.42
CA TYR A 8 -20.98 7.53 7.71
C TYR A 8 -20.73 6.36 6.75
N ALA A 9 -21.78 5.68 6.28
CA ALA A 9 -21.66 4.66 5.24
C ALA A 9 -21.22 5.29 3.90
N PHE A 10 -21.84 6.39 3.50
CA PHE A 10 -21.46 7.13 2.30
C PHE A 10 -20.01 7.63 2.37
N ALA A 11 -19.62 8.23 3.49
CA ALA A 11 -18.25 8.68 3.73
C ALA A 11 -17.21 7.56 3.69
N ARG A 12 -17.62 6.31 3.97
CA ARG A 12 -16.75 5.13 3.87
C ARG A 12 -16.49 4.73 2.42
N PHE A 13 -17.53 4.68 1.59
CA PHE A 13 -17.39 4.28 0.18
C PHE A 13 -16.79 5.38 -0.69
N TYR A 14 -17.10 6.64 -0.36
CA TYR A 14 -16.74 7.81 -1.17
C TYR A 14 -15.96 8.86 -0.34
N PRO A 15 -14.81 8.51 0.24
CA PRO A 15 -14.08 9.40 1.15
C PRO A 15 -13.43 10.61 0.45
N ASP A 16 -13.07 10.46 -0.83
CA ASP A 16 -12.37 11.47 -1.62
C ASP A 16 -13.28 12.33 -2.50
N GLU A 17 -14.59 12.05 -2.50
CA GLU A 17 -15.58 12.91 -3.13
C GLU A 17 -15.58 14.29 -2.51
N VAL A 18 -15.74 15.31 -3.36
CA VAL A 18 -15.68 16.72 -2.96
C VAL A 18 -17.09 17.30 -2.95
N ILE A 19 -17.48 17.83 -1.79
CA ILE A 19 -18.69 18.64 -1.67
C ILE A 19 -18.30 20.10 -1.49
N TYR A 20 -19.10 21.00 -2.04
CA TYR A 20 -18.89 22.43 -1.86
C TYR A 20 -19.73 22.92 -0.68
N VAL A 21 -19.06 23.20 0.44
CA VAL A 21 -19.70 23.81 1.59
C VAL A 21 -20.06 25.24 1.22
N LEU A 22 -21.35 25.57 1.32
CA LEU A 22 -21.92 26.87 0.94
C LEU A 22 -21.57 27.29 -0.50
N PHE A 23 -21.37 26.32 -1.41
CA PHE A 23 -20.94 26.55 -2.79
C PHE A 23 -19.58 27.28 -2.96
N ILE A 24 -18.80 27.44 -1.89
CA ILE A 24 -17.54 28.19 -1.89
C ILE A 24 -16.35 27.28 -1.58
N LEU A 25 -16.43 26.48 -0.51
CA LEU A 25 -15.30 25.73 0.00
C LEU A 25 -15.38 24.26 -0.44
N PRO A 26 -14.49 23.79 -1.34
CA PRO A 26 -14.41 22.37 -1.67
C PRO A 26 -13.81 21.59 -0.49
N VAL A 27 -14.59 20.68 0.10
CA VAL A 27 -14.16 19.83 1.20
C VAL A 27 -14.41 18.37 0.84
N LYS A 28 -13.41 17.52 1.08
CA LYS A 28 -13.56 16.07 0.92
C LYS A 28 -14.45 15.51 2.02
N ILE A 29 -15.34 14.58 1.67
CA ILE A 29 -16.31 14.00 2.61
C ILE A 29 -15.65 13.39 3.84
N LYS A 30 -14.48 12.75 3.68
CA LYS A 30 -13.74 12.21 4.83
C LYS A 30 -13.50 13.22 5.94
N TRP A 31 -13.19 14.48 5.61
CA TRP A 31 -12.95 15.52 6.61
C TRP A 31 -14.23 15.91 7.33
N VAL A 32 -15.33 16.03 6.61
CA VAL A 32 -16.66 16.32 7.19
C VAL A 32 -17.08 15.19 8.13
N ALA A 33 -16.84 13.94 7.73
CA ALA A 33 -17.10 12.78 8.58
C ALA A 33 -16.27 12.78 9.86
N TRP A 34 -14.97 13.12 9.78
CA TRP A 34 -14.10 13.26 10.95
C TRP A 34 -14.55 14.37 11.89
N VAL A 35 -14.92 15.54 11.36
CA VAL A 35 -15.44 16.66 12.16
C VAL A 35 -16.74 16.27 12.87
N SER A 36 -17.68 15.66 12.15
CA SER A 36 -18.93 15.17 12.73
C SER A 36 -18.68 14.13 13.83
N ALA A 37 -17.78 13.17 13.58
CA ALA A 37 -17.38 12.18 14.58
C ALA A 37 -16.73 12.81 15.83
N ALA A 38 -15.90 13.85 15.65
CA ALA A 38 -15.31 14.59 16.76
C ALA A 38 -16.37 15.28 17.63
N PHE A 39 -17.40 15.90 17.01
CA PHE A 39 -18.52 16.48 17.76
C PHE A 39 -19.34 15.42 18.50
N LEU A 40 -19.59 14.25 17.89
CA LEU A 40 -20.25 13.15 18.58
C LEU A 40 -19.43 12.64 19.77
N LEU A 41 -18.11 12.52 19.63
CA LEU A 41 -17.22 12.11 20.71
C LEU A 41 -17.17 13.15 21.83
N LEU A 42 -17.08 14.44 21.51
CA LEU A 42 -17.12 15.50 22.51
C LEU A 42 -18.47 15.51 23.25
N GLY A 43 -19.56 15.38 22.50
CA GLY A 43 -20.90 15.22 23.07
C GLY A 43 -20.98 14.00 24.00
N PHE A 44 -20.41 12.88 23.59
CA PHE A 44 -20.35 11.66 24.39
C PHE A 44 -19.59 11.87 25.72
N LEU A 45 -18.48 12.62 25.72
CA LEU A 45 -17.70 12.88 26.93
C LEU A 45 -18.38 13.86 27.89
N VAL A 46 -18.96 14.94 27.38
CA VAL A 46 -19.49 16.05 28.18
C VAL A 46 -20.91 15.82 28.70
N ASN A 47 -21.74 15.05 27.98
CA ASN A 47 -23.16 14.88 28.33
C ASN A 47 -23.43 13.73 29.33
N SER A 48 -24.70 13.66 29.77
CA SER A 48 -25.21 12.66 30.71
C SER A 48 -25.15 11.23 30.18
N ASN A 49 -25.23 10.25 31.09
CA ASN A 49 -25.17 8.83 30.74
C ASN A 49 -26.31 8.40 29.80
N SER A 50 -27.49 9.03 29.89
CA SER A 50 -28.61 8.78 28.98
C SER A 50 -28.29 9.16 27.54
N TYR A 51 -27.63 10.31 27.33
CA TYR A 51 -27.17 10.74 26.00
C TYR A 51 -26.15 9.76 25.43
N ARG A 52 -25.20 9.30 26.25
CA ARG A 52 -24.20 8.31 25.85
C ARG A 52 -24.83 7.02 25.34
N MET A 53 -25.80 6.48 26.07
CA MET A 53 -26.51 5.26 25.67
C MET A 53 -27.33 5.45 24.39
N ALA A 54 -27.97 6.61 24.21
CA ALA A 54 -28.68 6.93 22.98
C ALA A 54 -27.74 7.00 21.77
N VAL A 55 -26.56 7.61 21.91
CA VAL A 55 -25.54 7.68 20.86
C VAL A 55 -25.01 6.29 20.50
N VAL A 56 -24.73 5.45 21.49
CA VAL A 56 -24.27 4.06 21.26
C VAL A 56 -25.36 3.25 20.56
N ALA A 57 -26.60 3.31 21.03
CA ALA A 57 -27.72 2.60 20.41
C ALA A 57 -28.02 3.08 18.97
N ALA A 58 -27.75 4.34 18.67
CA ALA A 58 -27.88 4.88 17.33
C ALA A 58 -26.74 4.42 16.40
N LEU A 59 -25.48 4.49 16.88
CA LEU A 59 -24.29 4.11 16.12
C LEU A 59 -24.11 2.60 16.00
N SER A 60 -24.74 1.80 16.86
CA SER A 60 -24.65 0.34 16.84
C SER A 60 -25.03 -0.23 15.48
N ASN A 61 -26.07 0.31 14.82
CA ASN A 61 -26.45 -0.09 13.47
C ASN A 61 -25.26 0.04 12.50
N TYR A 62 -24.57 1.18 12.50
CA TYR A 62 -23.40 1.38 11.64
C TYR A 62 -22.23 0.46 12.04
N LEU A 63 -21.95 0.35 13.34
CA LEU A 63 -20.81 -0.41 13.86
C LEU A 63 -20.97 -1.92 13.65
N ILE A 64 -22.19 -2.46 13.70
CA ILE A 64 -22.44 -3.90 13.46
C ILE A 64 -22.14 -4.26 12.00
N PHE A 65 -22.60 -3.44 11.03
CA PHE A 65 -22.40 -3.73 9.61
C PHE A 65 -20.97 -3.42 9.14
N PHE A 66 -20.40 -2.27 9.54
CA PHE A 66 -19.13 -1.79 8.99
C PHE A 66 -17.94 -2.00 9.91
N GLY A 67 -18.16 -2.21 11.21
CA GLY A 67 -17.08 -2.39 12.20
C GLY A 67 -16.14 -3.56 11.90
N PRO A 68 -16.64 -4.79 11.61
CA PRO A 68 -15.78 -5.92 11.28
C PRO A 68 -14.88 -5.67 10.07
N ALA A 69 -15.44 -5.05 9.01
CA ALA A 69 -14.70 -4.71 7.81
C ALA A 69 -13.60 -3.66 8.08
N ILE A 70 -13.90 -2.62 8.87
CA ILE A 70 -12.93 -1.58 9.25
C ILE A 70 -11.74 -2.20 10.01
N VAL A 71 -12.01 -3.10 10.97
CA VAL A 71 -10.96 -3.76 11.76
C VAL A 71 -10.12 -4.69 10.89
N TYR A 72 -10.76 -5.48 10.03
CA TYR A 72 -10.06 -6.39 9.12
C TYR A 72 -9.14 -5.62 8.17
N GLU A 73 -9.64 -4.58 7.51
CA GLU A 73 -8.87 -3.78 6.56
C GLU A 73 -7.73 -3.02 7.24
N GLY A 74 -7.95 -2.50 8.46
CA GLY A 74 -6.90 -1.89 9.28
C GLY A 74 -5.77 -2.88 9.61
N ARG A 75 -6.11 -4.11 10.01
CA ARG A 75 -5.12 -5.17 10.28
C ARG A 75 -4.36 -5.58 9.03
N HIS A 76 -5.08 -5.81 7.93
CA HIS A 76 -4.47 -6.21 6.66
C HIS A 76 -3.53 -5.12 6.13
N ARG A 77 -3.92 -3.83 6.21
CA ARG A 77 -3.08 -2.71 5.82
C ARG A 77 -1.81 -2.62 6.65
N HIS A 78 -1.91 -2.82 7.97
CA HIS A 78 -0.75 -2.85 8.86
C HIS A 78 0.17 -4.03 8.54
N GLU A 79 -0.38 -5.21 8.30
CA GLU A 79 0.38 -6.39 7.91
C GLU A 79 1.13 -6.18 6.59
N VAL A 80 0.45 -5.71 5.54
CA VAL A 80 1.06 -5.42 4.23
C VAL A 80 2.13 -4.34 4.36
N SER A 81 1.88 -3.27 5.11
CA SER A 81 2.87 -2.22 5.36
C SER A 81 4.10 -2.77 6.08
N SER A 82 3.91 -3.64 7.09
CA SER A 82 5.02 -4.24 7.82
C SER A 82 5.82 -5.22 6.97
N ARG A 83 5.14 -6.00 6.11
CA ARG A 83 5.78 -6.89 5.13
C ARG A 83 6.58 -6.07 4.13
N ARG A 84 6.00 -5.01 3.54
CA ARG A 84 6.70 -4.11 2.61
C ARG A 84 7.94 -3.50 3.24
N ARG A 85 7.85 -3.01 4.48
CA ARG A 85 9.02 -2.46 5.20
C ARG A 85 10.09 -3.51 5.45
N ARG A 86 9.71 -4.75 5.77
CA ARG A 86 10.67 -5.86 5.90
C ARG A 86 11.30 -6.22 4.55
N PHE A 87 10.54 -6.19 3.46
CA PHE A 87 11.05 -6.39 2.11
C PHE A 87 11.95 -5.24 1.65
N GLU A 88 11.69 -3.99 2.01
CA GLU A 88 12.60 -2.85 1.70
C GLU A 88 13.89 -2.90 2.53
N VAL A 89 13.85 -3.49 3.74
CA VAL A 89 15.04 -3.70 4.57
C VAL A 89 15.82 -4.95 4.15
N GLN A 90 15.14 -6.00 3.67
CA GLN A 90 15.75 -7.23 3.15
C GLN A 90 16.01 -7.20 1.64
N SER A 91 15.50 -6.20 0.91
CA SER A 91 15.81 -6.04 -0.51
C SER A 91 17.31 -5.81 -0.61
N ARG A 92 17.94 -6.66 -1.41
CA ARG A 92 19.39 -6.87 -1.56
C ARG A 92 20.18 -5.58 -1.36
N SER A 93 21.23 -5.66 -0.55
CA SER A 93 22.22 -4.58 -0.46
C SER A 93 22.73 -4.25 -1.85
N GLU A 94 22.94 -2.97 -2.17
CA GLU A 94 23.57 -2.53 -3.43
C GLU A 94 24.92 -3.21 -3.71
N THR A 95 25.53 -3.83 -2.69
CA THR A 95 26.80 -4.57 -2.76
C THR A 95 26.66 -6.00 -3.30
N GLU A 96 25.45 -6.55 -3.40
CA GLU A 96 25.25 -7.93 -3.86
C GLU A 96 25.07 -7.94 -5.39
N THR A 97 26.12 -8.37 -6.10
CA THR A 97 26.14 -8.38 -7.57
C THR A 97 25.18 -9.43 -8.11
N LEU A 98 24.19 -9.02 -8.89
CA LEU A 98 23.28 -9.90 -9.63
C LEU A 98 24.02 -10.61 -10.77
N HIS A 99 24.89 -9.89 -11.47
CA HIS A 99 25.66 -10.40 -12.60
C HIS A 99 27.15 -10.52 -12.32
N LYS A 100 27.75 -11.64 -12.77
CA LYS A 100 29.19 -11.88 -12.68
C LYS A 100 29.68 -12.72 -13.85
N CYS A 101 30.64 -12.20 -14.61
CA CYS A 101 31.26 -12.96 -15.69
C CYS A 101 32.15 -14.10 -15.14
N ALA A 102 31.94 -15.33 -15.62
CA ALA A 102 32.72 -16.51 -15.21
C ALA A 102 34.22 -16.44 -15.61
N VAL A 103 34.57 -15.63 -16.62
CA VAL A 103 35.94 -15.54 -17.16
C VAL A 103 36.74 -14.41 -16.51
N CYS A 104 36.23 -13.17 -16.57
CA CYS A 104 36.94 -11.99 -16.07
C CYS A 104 36.49 -11.51 -14.69
N GLY A 105 35.40 -12.07 -14.15
CA GLY A 105 34.84 -11.65 -12.86
C GLY A 105 34.20 -10.27 -12.85
N ALA A 106 34.06 -9.59 -14.00
CA ALA A 106 33.38 -8.31 -14.10
C ALA A 106 31.92 -8.44 -13.64
N THR A 107 31.46 -7.43 -12.91
CA THR A 107 30.11 -7.36 -12.35
C THR A 107 29.44 -6.05 -12.73
N GLU A 108 28.13 -5.99 -12.62
CA GLU A 108 27.34 -4.77 -12.85
C GLU A 108 27.73 -3.57 -11.96
N LEU A 109 28.46 -3.81 -10.87
CA LEU A 109 29.01 -2.76 -10.00
C LEU A 109 30.32 -2.20 -10.55
N THR A 110 31.11 -3.00 -11.27
CA THR A 110 32.38 -2.56 -11.85
C THR A 110 32.19 -1.70 -13.09
N ASP A 111 31.19 -2.00 -13.91
CA ASP A 111 30.75 -1.16 -15.02
C ASP A 111 29.27 -1.41 -15.28
N ARG A 112 28.44 -0.39 -15.05
CA ARG A 112 26.98 -0.47 -15.16
C ARG A 112 26.50 -0.59 -16.62
N ASN A 113 27.38 -0.37 -17.59
CA ASN A 113 27.06 -0.41 -19.01
C ASN A 113 27.47 -1.73 -19.70
N LEU A 114 27.95 -2.72 -18.93
CA LEU A 114 28.26 -4.05 -19.44
C LEU A 114 26.98 -4.89 -19.55
N ASP A 115 26.73 -5.41 -20.74
CA ASP A 115 25.70 -6.43 -20.97
C ASP A 115 26.24 -7.84 -20.65
N PHE A 116 25.49 -8.58 -19.83
CA PHE A 116 25.76 -9.96 -19.47
C PHE A 116 24.78 -10.91 -20.20
N ARG A 117 25.27 -12.08 -20.62
CA ARG A 117 24.48 -13.13 -21.30
C ARG A 117 24.81 -14.50 -20.72
N VAL A 118 23.79 -15.33 -20.57
CA VAL A 118 23.92 -16.73 -20.14
C VAL A 118 24.23 -17.61 -21.35
N ALA A 119 25.30 -18.39 -21.29
CA ALA A 119 25.61 -19.37 -22.33
C ALA A 119 24.97 -20.74 -22.03
N ARG A 120 25.19 -21.74 -22.90
CA ARG A 120 24.53 -23.05 -22.79
C ARG A 120 24.98 -23.88 -21.58
N ASP A 121 26.14 -23.58 -21.04
CA ASP A 121 26.68 -24.14 -19.79
C ASP A 121 25.98 -23.61 -18.54
N GLY A 122 25.12 -22.58 -18.68
CA GLY A 122 24.41 -21.95 -17.58
C GLY A 122 25.21 -20.87 -16.86
N GLU A 123 26.44 -20.59 -17.31
CA GLU A 123 27.29 -19.55 -16.74
C GLU A 123 27.02 -18.19 -17.43
N GLU A 124 27.27 -17.09 -16.71
CA GLU A 124 27.12 -15.73 -17.23
C GLU A 124 28.44 -15.19 -17.79
N TYR A 125 28.35 -14.51 -18.93
CA TYR A 125 29.47 -13.92 -19.65
C TYR A 125 29.16 -12.48 -20.04
N CYS A 126 30.13 -11.57 -19.91
CA CYS A 126 30.04 -10.28 -20.60
C CYS A 126 30.14 -10.47 -22.12
N LEU A 127 29.63 -9.53 -22.91
CA LEU A 127 29.67 -9.61 -24.38
C LEU A 127 31.06 -9.91 -24.96
N ALA A 128 32.13 -9.42 -24.33
CA ALA A 128 33.50 -9.64 -24.78
C ALA A 128 33.98 -11.10 -24.60
N HIS A 129 33.46 -11.81 -23.59
CA HIS A 129 33.84 -13.19 -23.26
C HIS A 129 32.76 -14.22 -23.61
N LEU A 130 31.70 -13.80 -24.30
CA LEU A 130 30.64 -14.70 -24.73
C LEU A 130 31.21 -15.74 -25.71
N PRO A 131 31.08 -17.05 -25.43
CA PRO A 131 31.54 -18.09 -26.35
C PRO A 131 30.85 -17.91 -27.70
N LYS A 132 31.64 -17.73 -28.78
CA LYS A 132 31.08 -17.68 -30.13
C LYS A 132 30.47 -19.05 -30.41
N ALA A 133 29.20 -19.06 -30.81
CA ALA A 133 28.60 -20.29 -31.31
C ALA A 133 29.40 -20.74 -32.53
N GLU A 134 30.05 -21.91 -32.44
CA GLU A 134 30.55 -22.60 -33.62
C GLU A 134 29.33 -22.88 -34.51
N THR A 135 29.23 -22.16 -35.61
CA THR A 135 28.31 -22.49 -36.69
C THR A 135 28.61 -23.93 -37.10
N PRO A 136 27.67 -24.89 -36.97
CA PRO A 136 27.89 -26.21 -37.52
C PRO A 136 28.09 -26.03 -39.02
N THR A 137 29.27 -26.40 -39.51
CA THR A 137 29.56 -26.47 -40.94
C THR A 137 28.52 -27.38 -41.58
N ARG A 138 27.59 -26.78 -42.33
CA ARG A 138 26.70 -27.53 -43.22
C ARG A 138 27.56 -28.06 -44.37
N SER A 139 27.66 -29.40 -44.41
CA SER A 139 28.12 -30.28 -45.50
C SER A 139 29.50 -30.01 -46.07
#